data_AF-A0A1L9NI26-F1
#
_entry.id   AF-A0A1L9NI26-F1
#
_cell.length_a   1.000
_cell.length_b   1.000
_cell.length_c   1.000
_cell.angle_alpha   90.00
_cell.angle_beta   90.00
_cell.angle_gamma   90.00
#
_symmetry.space_group_name_H-M   'P 1'
#
loop_
_entity.id
_entity.type
_entity.pdbx_description
1 polymer ?
#
loop_
_entity_poly.entity_id
_entity_poly.type
_entity_poly.pdbx_seq_one_letter_code
_entity_poly.pdbx_strand_id
1 'polypeptide(L)'
;MVADGRITSDSIIPPLPFGLRYRTDFVRSQLQHYGVPFEEDQLSGNGTQLMKKVLQEGKCDKVPVHILALEEQLHQEWIAASNIEVPSSNPEWVIKKSFIRAGEPDQYQTRTSTVVGAADQVAGLHHDTGVGPETQTIFLGWDMSTVREAAKEHANKERTEIQAREQRRENERAKMHADYLATLGRMKGAAARNKWPVGSYIVDCHEIENGWPSLARDMVLEIVNTEQKGKFHATFNFGVVIGVMLRCRETGEGQIFFKPEYGTIKFRDEKFAAFTAEAVFPCVGSGITFTARKVSDDPCPSGEKWEDYSEEAYEYARVSRWQ
;
A
#
# COMPACT_ATOMS: atom_id res chain seq x y z
N MET A 1 -22.32 -35.33 -16.01
CA MET A 1 -23.13 -35.57 -17.22
C MET A 1 -22.59 -34.65 -18.30
N VAL A 2 -21.99 -35.22 -19.34
CA VAL A 2 -21.47 -34.49 -20.50
C VAL A 2 -22.68 -34.06 -21.33
N ALA A 3 -22.84 -32.77 -21.58
CA ALA A 3 -23.76 -32.26 -22.58
C ALA A 3 -22.94 -31.55 -23.66
N ASP A 4 -22.74 -32.30 -24.72
CA ASP A 4 -22.23 -31.89 -26.03
C ASP A 4 -23.18 -30.84 -26.62
N GLY A 5 -22.64 -29.67 -26.96
CA GLY A 5 -23.39 -28.52 -27.46
C GLY A 5 -22.69 -27.93 -28.68
N ARG A 6 -22.64 -28.69 -29.78
CA ARG A 6 -22.26 -28.16 -31.10
C ARG A 6 -23.25 -27.08 -31.50
N ILE A 7 -22.84 -25.82 -31.36
CA ILE A 7 -23.54 -24.68 -31.94
C ILE A 7 -23.17 -24.65 -33.42
N THR A 8 -24.11 -25.06 -34.27
CA THR A 8 -24.03 -24.90 -35.73
C THR A 8 -24.06 -23.41 -36.08
N SER A 9 -23.31 -23.02 -37.10
CA SER A 9 -22.98 -21.66 -37.53
C SER A 9 -24.15 -20.76 -38.02
N ASP A 10 -25.40 -21.11 -37.73
CA ASP A 10 -26.59 -20.49 -38.34
C ASP A 10 -27.39 -19.57 -37.39
N SER A 11 -26.93 -19.34 -36.15
CA SER A 11 -27.72 -18.63 -35.13
C SER A 11 -27.18 -17.26 -34.70
N ILE A 12 -26.17 -16.71 -35.39
CA ILE A 12 -25.66 -15.36 -35.11
C ILE A 12 -25.87 -14.52 -36.37
N ILE A 13 -26.97 -13.78 -36.44
CA ILE A 13 -27.28 -12.57 -37.22
C ILE A 13 -28.80 -12.59 -37.53
N PRO A 14 -29.61 -11.63 -37.06
CA PRO A 14 -31.01 -11.52 -37.47
C PRO A 14 -31.09 -11.34 -38.99
N PRO A 15 -32.14 -11.85 -39.68
CA PRO A 15 -32.25 -11.74 -41.13
C PRO A 15 -32.37 -10.26 -41.52
N LEU A 16 -31.26 -9.68 -41.96
CA LEU A 16 -31.23 -8.33 -42.54
C LEU A 16 -32.14 -8.31 -43.78
N PRO A 17 -32.85 -7.19 -44.04
CA PRO A 17 -33.75 -7.06 -45.17
C PRO A 17 -33.10 -7.53 -46.47
N PHE A 18 -33.82 -8.37 -47.23
CA PHE A 18 -33.35 -9.13 -48.41
C PHE A 18 -32.68 -8.31 -49.54
N GLY A 19 -32.63 -6.97 -49.45
CA GLY A 19 -32.00 -6.09 -50.44
C GLY A 19 -30.64 -5.48 -50.04
N LEU A 20 -30.23 -5.52 -48.77
CA LEU A 20 -29.01 -4.84 -48.31
C LEU A 20 -27.72 -5.62 -48.60
N ARG A 21 -27.77 -6.96 -48.61
CA ARG A 21 -26.59 -7.82 -48.86
C ARG A 21 -26.15 -7.84 -50.33
N TYR A 22 -27.02 -7.41 -51.24
CA TYR A 22 -26.77 -7.39 -52.70
C TYR A 22 -26.30 -6.01 -53.19
N ARG A 23 -26.06 -5.11 -52.26
CA ARG A 23 -25.63 -3.74 -52.51
C ARG A 23 -24.11 -3.65 -52.36
N THR A 24 -23.42 -3.25 -53.42
CA THR A 24 -21.95 -3.15 -53.44
C THR A 24 -21.44 -2.20 -52.36
N ASP A 25 -22.22 -1.18 -52.00
CA ASP A 25 -21.94 -0.24 -50.91
C ASP A 25 -21.99 -0.89 -49.52
N PHE A 26 -22.84 -1.89 -49.32
CA PHE A 26 -22.86 -2.66 -48.07
C PHE A 26 -21.59 -3.50 -47.92
N VAL A 27 -21.20 -4.24 -48.97
CA VAL A 27 -19.96 -5.04 -48.96
C VAL A 27 -18.75 -4.15 -48.75
N ARG A 28 -18.67 -3.02 -49.46
CA ARG A 28 -17.62 -2.01 -49.29
C ARG A 28 -17.52 -1.54 -47.84
N SER A 29 -18.65 -1.16 -47.25
CA SER A 29 -18.71 -0.65 -45.88
C SER A 29 -18.27 -1.72 -44.87
N GLN A 30 -18.66 -2.97 -45.05
CA GLN A 30 -18.23 -4.06 -44.18
C GLN A 30 -16.72 -4.31 -44.29
N LEU A 31 -16.14 -4.37 -45.49
CA LEU A 31 -14.70 -4.54 -45.66
C LEU A 31 -13.91 -3.41 -45.01
N GLN A 32 -14.35 -2.16 -45.18
CA GLN A 32 -13.76 -1.00 -44.51
C GLN A 32 -13.90 -1.09 -42.98
N HIS A 33 -15.06 -1.51 -42.49
CA HIS A 33 -15.34 -1.66 -41.07
C HIS A 33 -14.43 -2.69 -40.38
N TYR A 34 -14.14 -3.80 -41.05
CA TYR A 34 -13.20 -4.81 -40.57
C TYR A 34 -11.73 -4.50 -40.91
N GLY A 35 -11.44 -3.35 -41.53
CA GLY A 35 -10.07 -2.94 -41.90
C GLY A 35 -9.42 -3.83 -42.97
N VAL A 36 -10.23 -4.50 -43.80
CA VAL A 36 -9.75 -5.39 -44.86
C VAL A 36 -9.42 -4.56 -46.09
N PRO A 37 -8.16 -4.54 -46.57
CA PRO A 37 -7.80 -3.82 -47.78
C PRO A 37 -8.39 -4.53 -49.01
N PHE A 38 -8.90 -3.74 -49.96
CA PHE A 38 -9.39 -4.22 -51.25
C PHE A 38 -9.17 -3.14 -52.31
N GLU A 39 -9.06 -3.57 -53.57
CA GLU A 39 -9.03 -2.68 -54.73
C GLU A 39 -10.43 -2.60 -55.34
N GLU A 40 -10.83 -1.44 -55.88
CA GLU A 40 -12.18 -1.23 -56.42
C GLU A 40 -12.48 -2.12 -57.63
N ASP A 41 -11.47 -2.54 -58.39
CA ASP A 41 -11.61 -3.48 -59.52
C ASP A 41 -11.96 -4.91 -59.05
N GLN A 42 -11.66 -5.27 -57.80
CA GLN A 42 -12.00 -6.56 -57.19
C GLN A 42 -13.48 -6.63 -56.77
N LEU A 43 -14.16 -5.48 -56.63
CA LEU A 43 -15.59 -5.38 -56.36
C LEU A 43 -16.42 -5.56 -57.65
N SER A 44 -16.25 -6.70 -58.33
CA SER A 44 -17.07 -7.03 -59.48
C SER A 44 -18.52 -7.37 -59.08
N GLY A 45 -19.50 -6.86 -59.83
CA GLY A 45 -20.92 -7.06 -59.56
C GLY A 45 -21.34 -6.44 -58.22
N ASN A 46 -21.86 -7.26 -57.30
CA ASN A 46 -22.28 -6.82 -55.97
C ASN A 46 -21.22 -7.05 -54.87
N GLY A 47 -20.00 -7.46 -55.22
CA GLY A 47 -18.91 -7.71 -54.28
C GLY A 47 -19.06 -8.97 -53.42
N THR A 48 -20.12 -9.76 -53.58
CA THR A 48 -20.41 -10.93 -52.71
C THR A 48 -19.32 -12.00 -52.79
N GLN A 49 -18.68 -12.19 -53.94
CA GLN A 49 -17.59 -13.17 -54.10
C GLN A 49 -16.35 -12.77 -53.28
N LEU A 50 -16.03 -11.47 -53.25
CA LEU A 50 -14.95 -10.94 -52.43
C LEU A 50 -15.28 -11.11 -50.94
N MET A 51 -16.50 -10.77 -50.52
CA MET A 51 -16.95 -10.97 -49.13
C MET A 51 -16.86 -12.45 -48.70
N LYS A 52 -17.32 -13.39 -49.54
CA LYS A 52 -17.22 -14.83 -49.25
C LYS A 52 -15.77 -15.28 -49.05
N LYS A 53 -14.86 -14.81 -49.91
CA LYS A 53 -13.43 -15.12 -49.79
C LYS A 53 -12.85 -14.57 -48.49
N VAL A 54 -13.14 -13.32 -48.15
CA VAL A 54 -12.65 -12.67 -46.91
C VAL A 54 -13.17 -13.38 -45.66
N LEU A 55 -14.42 -13.83 -45.66
CA LEU A 55 -14.99 -14.63 -44.58
C LEU A 55 -14.33 -16.01 -44.46
N GLN A 56 -14.06 -16.69 -45.57
CA GLN A 56 -13.36 -17.98 -45.57
C GLN A 56 -11.91 -17.87 -45.08
N GLU A 57 -11.28 -16.71 -45.28
CA GLU A 57 -9.94 -16.39 -44.78
C GLU A 57 -9.95 -15.94 -43.30
N GLY A 58 -11.10 -15.91 -42.63
CA GLY A 58 -11.26 -15.55 -41.22
C GLY A 58 -11.00 -14.08 -40.89
N LYS A 59 -10.98 -13.21 -41.91
CA LYS A 59 -10.61 -11.79 -41.78
C LYS A 59 -11.69 -10.93 -41.12
N CYS A 60 -12.89 -11.48 -40.92
CA CYS A 60 -14.00 -10.83 -40.21
C CYS A 60 -14.44 -11.59 -38.94
N ASP A 61 -13.63 -12.54 -38.46
CA ASP A 61 -13.99 -13.40 -37.33
C ASP A 61 -13.89 -12.70 -35.97
N LYS A 62 -13.21 -11.54 -35.92
CA LYS A 62 -13.04 -10.73 -34.72
C LYS A 62 -13.75 -9.40 -34.86
N VAL A 63 -14.48 -9.02 -33.81
CA VAL A 63 -15.08 -7.68 -33.71
C VAL A 63 -13.95 -6.64 -33.76
N PRO A 64 -14.04 -5.61 -34.62
CA PRO A 64 -13.02 -4.58 -34.71
C PRO A 64 -12.80 -3.87 -33.36
N VAL A 65 -11.53 -3.55 -33.04
CA VAL A 65 -11.14 -2.92 -31.76
C VAL A 65 -11.90 -1.62 -31.50
N HIS A 66 -12.16 -0.81 -32.53
CA HIS A 66 -12.89 0.43 -32.38
C HIS A 66 -14.38 0.23 -32.01
N ILE A 67 -14.97 -0.93 -32.34
CA ILE A 67 -16.33 -1.27 -31.93
C ILE A 67 -16.38 -1.74 -30.49
N LEU A 68 -15.39 -2.53 -30.05
CA LEU A 68 -15.24 -2.87 -28.64
C LEU A 68 -15.01 -1.61 -27.78
N ALA A 69 -14.23 -0.66 -28.29
CA ALA A 69 -14.03 0.63 -27.64
C ALA A 69 -15.33 1.46 -27.56
N LEU A 70 -16.13 1.46 -28.64
CA LEU A 70 -17.43 2.13 -28.65
C LEU A 70 -18.43 1.45 -27.71
N GLU A 71 -18.45 0.12 -27.66
CA GLU A 71 -19.28 -0.65 -26.73
C GLU A 71 -18.95 -0.31 -25.28
N GLU A 72 -17.66 -0.32 -24.91
CA GLU A 72 -17.24 0.08 -23.57
C GLU A 72 -17.61 1.54 -23.27
N GLN A 73 -17.41 2.46 -24.22
CA GLN A 73 -17.78 3.87 -24.05
C GLN A 73 -19.30 4.02 -23.79
N LEU A 74 -20.13 3.39 -24.62
CA LEU A 74 -21.59 3.44 -24.46
C LEU A 74 -22.05 2.80 -23.15
N HIS A 75 -21.40 1.71 -22.75
CA HIS A 75 -21.67 1.06 -21.47
C HIS A 75 -21.34 1.98 -20.27
N GLN A 76 -20.22 2.71 -20.33
CA GLN A 76 -19.84 3.69 -19.31
C GLN A 76 -20.81 4.88 -19.26
N GLU A 77 -21.17 5.44 -20.42
CA GLU A 77 -22.15 6.53 -20.51
C GLU A 77 -23.52 6.10 -19.99
N TRP A 78 -23.95 4.87 -20.32
CA TRP A 78 -25.20 4.30 -19.82
C TRP A 78 -25.18 4.09 -18.31
N ILE A 79 -24.09 3.57 -17.73
CA ILE A 79 -23.95 3.43 -16.27
C ILE A 79 -24.03 4.80 -15.58
N ALA A 80 -23.34 5.81 -16.14
CA ALA A 80 -23.34 7.15 -15.60
C ALA A 80 -24.72 7.82 -15.64
N ALA A 81 -25.50 7.60 -16.71
CA ALA A 81 -26.82 8.19 -16.91
C ALA A 81 -27.99 7.40 -16.28
N SER A 82 -27.79 6.13 -15.94
CA SER A 82 -28.85 5.27 -15.38
C SER A 82 -29.30 5.73 -13.99
N ASN A 83 -30.53 5.44 -13.57
CA ASN A 83 -30.94 5.55 -12.16
C ASN A 83 -30.50 4.30 -11.40
N ILE A 84 -30.17 4.40 -10.10
CA ILE A 84 -29.59 3.31 -9.28
C ILE A 84 -30.46 2.04 -9.22
N GLU A 85 -31.78 2.17 -9.44
CA GLU A 85 -32.70 1.03 -9.47
C GLU A 85 -32.44 0.05 -10.62
N VAL A 86 -31.91 0.50 -11.77
CA VAL A 86 -31.69 -0.36 -12.96
C VAL A 86 -30.39 -1.20 -12.86
N PRO A 87 -29.25 -0.67 -12.38
CA PRO A 87 -28.05 -1.46 -12.10
C PRO A 87 -28.19 -2.45 -10.94
N SER A 88 -29.22 -2.33 -10.09
CA SER A 88 -29.40 -3.18 -8.89
C SER A 88 -29.46 -4.68 -9.18
N SER A 89 -29.80 -5.07 -10.42
CA SER A 89 -29.83 -6.46 -10.87
C SER A 89 -28.43 -7.04 -11.12
N ASN A 90 -27.38 -6.20 -11.17
CA ASN A 90 -26.00 -6.63 -11.38
C ASN A 90 -25.06 -5.89 -10.38
N PRO A 91 -24.51 -6.59 -9.37
CA PRO A 91 -23.69 -5.96 -8.34
C PRO A 91 -22.41 -5.31 -8.88
N GLU A 92 -21.83 -5.80 -9.98
CA GLU A 92 -20.63 -5.20 -10.57
C GLU A 92 -20.92 -3.79 -11.12
N TRP A 93 -22.12 -3.56 -11.66
CA TRP A 93 -22.50 -2.26 -12.23
C TRP A 93 -22.78 -1.22 -11.16
N VAL A 94 -23.31 -1.63 -10.01
CA VAL A 94 -23.44 -0.77 -8.83
C VAL A 94 -22.06 -0.34 -8.31
N ILE A 95 -21.12 -1.28 -8.24
CA ILE A 95 -19.75 -1.00 -7.80
C ILE A 95 -19.08 -0.01 -8.77
N LYS A 96 -19.16 -0.29 -10.08
CA LYS A 96 -18.57 0.56 -11.12
C LYS A 96 -19.15 1.98 -11.11
N LYS A 97 -20.44 2.13 -10.83
CA LYS A 97 -21.12 3.43 -10.77
C LYS A 97 -20.79 4.24 -9.52
N SER A 98 -20.73 3.58 -8.37
CA SER A 98 -20.66 4.26 -7.06
C SER A 98 -19.24 4.35 -6.50
N PHE A 99 -18.29 3.58 -7.02
CA PHE A 99 -16.95 3.42 -6.43
C PHE A 99 -15.79 3.65 -7.40
N ILE A 100 -16.03 3.67 -8.72
CA ILE A 100 -14.99 3.83 -9.74
C ILE A 100 -15.30 5.06 -10.59
N ARG A 101 -14.39 6.05 -10.60
CA ARG A 101 -14.47 7.19 -11.51
C ARG A 101 -13.31 7.10 -12.50
N ALA A 102 -13.64 7.00 -13.79
CA ALA A 102 -12.64 6.94 -14.86
C ALA A 102 -11.60 5.82 -14.70
N GLY A 103 -11.99 4.67 -14.14
CA GLY A 103 -11.13 3.49 -14.00
C GLY A 103 -10.25 3.47 -12.73
N GLU A 104 -10.31 4.50 -11.90
CA GLU A 104 -9.59 4.56 -10.62
C GLU A 104 -10.57 4.60 -9.42
N PRO A 105 -10.21 3.99 -8.27
CA PRO A 105 -10.95 4.15 -7.04
C PRO A 105 -10.94 5.63 -6.60
N ASP A 106 -12.12 6.25 -6.49
CA ASP A 106 -12.22 7.65 -6.06
C ASP A 106 -11.94 7.76 -4.55
N GLN A 107 -10.75 8.26 -4.20
CA GLN A 107 -10.28 8.44 -2.82
C GLN A 107 -11.09 9.47 -2.01
N TYR A 108 -11.88 10.32 -2.67
CA TYR A 108 -12.66 11.38 -2.01
C TYR A 108 -14.13 11.00 -1.77
N GLN A 109 -14.66 9.97 -2.45
CA GLN A 109 -16.02 9.45 -2.22
C GLN A 109 -16.09 8.26 -1.23
N THR A 110 -14.96 7.67 -0.84
CA THR A 110 -14.86 6.50 0.05
C THR A 110 -15.03 6.84 1.53
N ARG A 111 -15.88 7.81 1.89
CA ARG A 111 -16.33 7.95 3.29
C ARG A 111 -17.29 6.82 3.60
N THR A 112 -17.11 6.15 4.74
CA THR A 112 -17.97 5.04 5.19
C THR A 112 -19.46 5.36 5.06
N SER A 113 -19.85 6.60 5.37
CA SER A 113 -21.22 7.10 5.23
C SER A 113 -21.78 7.03 3.80
N THR A 114 -20.94 7.29 2.79
CA THR A 114 -21.33 7.28 1.37
C THR A 114 -21.57 5.84 0.89
N VAL A 115 -20.68 4.93 1.29
CA VAL A 115 -20.76 3.50 0.93
C VAL A 115 -22.01 2.86 1.55
N VAL A 116 -22.23 3.13 2.84
CA VAL A 116 -23.43 2.67 3.57
C VAL A 116 -24.70 3.21 2.93
N GLY A 117 -24.75 4.52 2.65
CA GLY A 117 -25.94 5.14 2.05
C GLY A 117 -26.23 4.65 0.63
N ALA A 118 -25.21 4.26 -0.15
CA ALA A 118 -25.40 3.63 -1.45
C ALA A 118 -25.88 2.18 -1.33
N ALA A 119 -25.35 1.41 -0.37
CA ALA A 119 -25.77 0.03 -0.13
C ALA A 119 -27.25 -0.06 0.30
N ASP A 120 -27.71 0.86 1.15
CA ASP A 120 -29.11 0.94 1.60
C ASP A 120 -30.11 1.18 0.46
N GLN A 121 -29.67 1.72 -0.68
CA GLN A 121 -30.53 1.93 -1.86
C GLN A 121 -30.71 0.67 -2.71
N VAL A 122 -29.94 -0.38 -2.46
CA VAL A 122 -29.97 -1.60 -3.26
C VAL A 122 -30.77 -2.67 -2.53
N ALA A 123 -31.93 -3.04 -3.07
CA ALA A 123 -32.86 -3.96 -2.43
C ALA A 123 -32.23 -5.34 -2.16
N GLY A 124 -32.16 -5.72 -0.88
CA GLY A 124 -31.58 -6.98 -0.41
C GLY A 124 -30.09 -6.89 -0.05
N LEU A 125 -29.41 -5.78 -0.34
CA LEU A 125 -27.97 -5.66 -0.13
C LEU A 125 -27.74 -5.31 1.33
N HIS A 126 -27.06 -6.20 2.04
CA HIS A 126 -26.69 -6.00 3.42
C HIS A 126 -25.27 -5.44 3.51
N HIS A 127 -25.06 -4.58 4.50
CA HIS A 127 -23.74 -4.09 4.86
C HIS A 127 -23.51 -4.21 6.36
N ASP A 128 -22.24 -4.33 6.74
CA ASP A 128 -21.78 -4.19 8.11
C ASP A 128 -20.34 -3.70 8.11
N THR A 129 -19.90 -3.06 9.19
CA THR A 129 -18.56 -2.49 9.31
C THR A 129 -17.75 -3.24 10.35
N GLY A 130 -16.69 -3.90 9.91
CA GLY A 130 -15.66 -4.43 10.80
C GLY A 130 -14.68 -3.34 11.17
N VAL A 131 -14.65 -2.97 12.45
CA VAL A 131 -13.67 -2.01 13.00
C VAL A 131 -12.62 -2.80 13.77
N GLY A 132 -11.41 -2.89 13.21
CA GLY A 132 -10.27 -3.49 13.88
C GLY A 132 -9.31 -2.43 14.45
N PRO A 133 -8.20 -2.85 15.09
CA PRO A 133 -7.25 -1.93 15.73
C PRO A 133 -6.53 -0.97 14.77
N GLU A 134 -6.28 -1.38 13.53
CA GLU A 134 -5.55 -0.55 12.53
C GLU A 134 -6.46 -0.13 11.38
N THR A 135 -7.47 -0.93 11.03
CA THR A 135 -8.31 -0.69 9.85
C THR A 135 -9.80 -0.75 10.14
N GLN A 136 -10.54 -0.03 9.31
CA GLN A 136 -12.00 -0.13 9.22
C GLN A 136 -12.36 -0.66 7.83
N THR A 137 -13.14 -1.73 7.78
CA THR A 137 -13.55 -2.38 6.52
C THR A 137 -15.06 -2.50 6.47
N ILE A 138 -15.66 -2.16 5.33
CA ILE A 138 -17.09 -2.31 5.08
C ILE A 138 -17.31 -3.59 4.29
N PHE A 139 -18.15 -4.47 4.81
CA PHE A 139 -18.53 -5.73 4.19
C PHE A 139 -19.89 -5.54 3.52
N LEU A 140 -20.01 -6.00 2.28
CA LEU A 140 -21.25 -5.94 1.48
C LEU A 140 -21.62 -7.34 1.00
N GLY A 141 -22.91 -7.69 1.02
CA GLY A 141 -23.36 -8.98 0.52
C GLY A 141 -24.87 -9.19 0.62
N TRP A 142 -25.38 -10.19 -0.10
CA TRP A 142 -26.81 -10.52 -0.14
C TRP A 142 -27.28 -11.41 1.01
N ASP A 143 -26.34 -11.96 1.80
CA ASP A 143 -26.64 -12.77 2.98
C ASP A 143 -26.26 -12.00 4.26
N MET A 144 -27.28 -11.56 5.01
CA MET A 144 -27.07 -10.73 6.21
C MET A 144 -26.21 -11.43 7.27
N SER A 145 -26.39 -12.74 7.46
CA SER A 145 -25.61 -13.51 8.45
C SER A 145 -24.13 -13.54 8.09
N THR A 146 -23.81 -13.79 6.82
CA THR A 146 -22.44 -13.86 6.31
C THR A 146 -21.75 -12.50 6.41
N VAL A 147 -22.46 -11.43 6.08
CA VAL A 147 -21.92 -10.05 6.16
C VAL A 147 -21.58 -9.68 7.61
N ARG A 148 -22.49 -9.95 8.56
CA ARG A 148 -22.25 -9.69 9.98
C ARG A 148 -21.11 -10.52 10.56
N GLU A 149 -21.04 -11.80 10.22
CA GLU A 149 -19.97 -12.66 10.70
C GLU A 149 -18.62 -12.21 10.12
N ALA A 150 -18.55 -11.85 8.84
CA ALA A 150 -17.34 -11.32 8.22
C ALA A 150 -16.86 -10.01 8.89
N ALA A 151 -17.77 -9.08 9.17
CA ALA A 151 -17.45 -7.84 9.88
C ALA A 151 -16.90 -8.09 11.29
N LYS A 152 -17.48 -9.05 12.01
CA LYS A 152 -17.01 -9.47 13.33
C LYS A 152 -15.66 -10.20 13.27
N GLU A 153 -15.46 -11.07 12.29
CA GLU A 153 -14.21 -11.80 12.07
C GLU A 153 -13.06 -10.87 11.71
N HIS A 154 -13.32 -9.75 11.01
CA HIS A 154 -12.31 -8.75 10.65
C HIS A 154 -11.49 -8.29 11.85
N ALA A 155 -12.17 -7.83 12.91
CA ALA A 155 -11.51 -7.31 14.11
C ALA A 155 -10.67 -8.39 14.82
N ASN A 156 -11.17 -9.63 14.87
CA ASN A 156 -10.46 -10.75 15.51
C ASN A 156 -9.24 -11.20 14.70
N LYS A 157 -9.40 -11.28 13.39
CA LYS A 157 -8.33 -11.62 12.45
C LYS A 157 -7.23 -10.57 12.49
N GLU A 158 -7.57 -9.29 12.39
CA GLU A 158 -6.58 -8.20 12.46
C GLU A 158 -5.83 -8.20 13.79
N ARG A 159 -6.50 -8.40 14.93
CA ARG A 159 -5.82 -8.53 16.24
C ARG A 159 -4.82 -9.68 16.26
N THR A 160 -5.20 -10.83 15.71
CA THR A 160 -4.35 -12.02 15.68
C THR A 160 -3.14 -11.80 14.76
N GLU A 161 -3.35 -11.15 13.62
CA GLU A 161 -2.29 -10.80 12.67
C GLU A 161 -1.32 -9.77 13.27
N ILE A 162 -1.82 -8.74 13.95
CA ILE A 162 -1.00 -7.75 14.67
C ILE A 162 -0.16 -8.45 15.74
N GLN A 163 -0.78 -9.30 16.58
CA GLN A 163 -0.07 -10.04 17.62
C GLN A 163 1.00 -10.97 17.05
N ALA A 164 0.68 -11.69 15.96
CA ALA A 164 1.65 -12.56 15.29
C ALA A 164 2.82 -11.77 14.70
N ARG A 165 2.56 -10.59 14.10
CA ARG A 165 3.57 -9.67 13.58
C ARG A 165 4.48 -9.14 14.68
N GLU A 166 3.92 -8.71 15.80
CA GLU A 166 4.67 -8.24 16.97
C GLU A 166 5.52 -9.34 17.60
N GLN A 167 4.96 -10.53 17.77
CA GLN A 167 5.69 -11.68 18.29
C GLN A 167 6.85 -12.07 17.36
N ARG A 168 6.64 -12.05 16.04
CA ARG A 168 7.69 -12.32 15.07
C ARG A 168 8.81 -11.28 15.17
N ARG A 169 8.47 -10.00 15.23
CA ARG A 169 9.43 -8.90 15.43
C ARG A 169 10.25 -9.10 16.69
N GLU A 170 9.63 -9.39 17.83
CA GLU A 170 10.37 -9.60 19.08
C GLU A 170 11.23 -10.87 19.03
N ASN A 171 10.76 -11.95 18.39
CA ASN A 171 11.57 -13.15 18.20
C ASN A 171 12.83 -12.86 17.36
N GLU A 172 12.71 -12.07 16.29
CA GLU A 172 13.84 -11.66 15.45
C GLU A 172 14.80 -10.75 16.24
N ARG A 173 14.29 -9.77 16.98
CA ARG A 173 15.07 -8.88 17.88
C ARG A 173 15.81 -9.65 18.98
N ALA A 174 15.12 -10.55 19.66
CA ALA A 174 15.70 -11.41 20.69
C ALA A 174 16.79 -12.32 20.10
N LYS A 175 16.57 -12.86 18.90
CA LYS A 175 17.57 -13.66 18.19
C LYS A 175 18.82 -12.84 17.86
N MET A 176 18.68 -11.64 17.29
CA MET A 176 19.83 -10.77 16.99
C MET A 176 20.68 -10.49 18.25
N HIS A 177 20.03 -10.17 19.37
CA HIS A 177 20.74 -9.95 20.62
C HIS A 177 21.39 -11.23 21.17
N ALA A 178 20.70 -12.37 21.10
CA ALA A 178 21.24 -13.66 21.52
C ALA A 178 22.46 -14.09 20.68
N ASP A 179 22.40 -13.89 19.37
CA ASP A 179 23.49 -14.16 18.43
C ASP A 179 24.71 -13.26 18.74
N TYR A 180 24.47 -11.98 19.04
CA TYR A 180 25.52 -11.07 19.52
C TYR A 180 26.14 -11.56 20.84
N LEU A 181 25.33 -11.91 21.85
CA LEU A 181 25.84 -12.42 23.13
C LEU A 181 26.63 -13.73 22.96
N ALA A 182 26.19 -14.62 22.07
CA ALA A 182 26.90 -15.85 21.76
C ALA A 182 28.27 -15.56 21.11
N THR A 183 28.33 -14.59 20.20
CA THR A 183 29.59 -14.12 19.58
C THR A 183 30.52 -13.54 20.65
N LEU A 184 29.99 -12.69 21.53
CA LEU A 184 30.71 -12.09 22.63
C LEU A 184 31.29 -13.14 23.61
N GLY A 185 30.56 -14.24 23.84
CA GLY A 185 31.03 -15.36 24.67
C GLY A 185 32.14 -16.20 24.04
N ARG A 186 32.27 -16.17 22.71
CA ARG A 186 33.35 -16.88 21.97
C ARG A 186 34.63 -16.06 21.87
N MET A 187 34.57 -14.74 22.08
CA MET A 187 35.75 -13.87 22.03
C MET A 187 36.76 -14.24 23.11
N LYS A 188 38.05 -14.21 22.76
CA LYS A 188 39.18 -14.49 23.66
C LYS A 188 40.20 -13.36 23.62
N GLY A 189 41.04 -13.26 24.64
CA GLY A 189 42.19 -12.34 24.66
C GLY A 189 41.79 -10.87 24.71
N ALA A 190 42.49 -10.01 23.97
CA ALA A 190 42.31 -8.54 24.01
C ALA A 190 40.89 -8.10 23.58
N ALA A 191 40.28 -8.81 22.63
CA ALA A 191 38.90 -8.54 22.18
C ALA A 191 37.86 -8.77 23.29
N ALA A 192 38.12 -9.70 24.21
CA ALA A 192 37.22 -9.93 25.36
C ALA A 192 37.40 -8.89 26.47
N ARG A 193 38.58 -8.25 26.57
CA ARG A 193 38.94 -7.31 27.65
C ARG A 193 38.57 -5.87 27.32
N ASN A 194 38.63 -5.50 26.05
CA ASN A 194 38.30 -4.15 25.63
C ASN A 194 36.92 -4.18 24.97
N LYS A 195 35.88 -3.95 25.78
CA LYS A 195 34.52 -3.78 25.30
C LYS A 195 34.17 -2.31 25.36
N TRP A 196 33.51 -1.83 24.33
CA TRP A 196 33.13 -0.43 24.20
C TRP A 196 31.62 -0.32 24.02
N PRO A 197 31.03 0.82 24.41
CA PRO A 197 29.64 1.12 24.11
C PRO A 197 29.39 1.37 22.60
N VAL A 198 30.43 1.37 21.77
CA VAL A 198 30.33 1.56 20.32
C VAL A 198 29.62 0.38 19.66
N GLY A 199 28.60 0.64 18.85
CA GLY A 199 27.86 -0.37 18.11
C GLY A 199 26.40 0.00 17.86
N SER A 200 25.66 -0.96 17.31
CA SER A 200 24.24 -0.84 16.99
C SER A 200 23.37 -1.43 18.08
N TYR A 201 22.33 -0.71 18.48
CA TYR A 201 21.40 -1.09 19.53
C TYR A 201 19.96 -1.02 19.02
N ILE A 202 19.20 -2.08 19.31
CA ILE A 202 17.74 -2.04 19.20
C ILE A 202 17.18 -1.42 20.48
N VAL A 203 16.18 -0.55 20.34
CA VAL A 203 15.61 0.25 21.44
C VAL A 203 14.16 -0.12 21.68
N ASP A 204 13.77 -0.21 22.96
CA ASP A 204 12.41 -0.41 23.45
C ASP A 204 12.03 0.82 24.33
N CYS A 205 10.96 1.53 23.96
CA CYS A 205 10.49 2.76 24.63
C CYS A 205 8.95 2.79 24.66
N HIS A 206 8.38 2.55 25.83
CA HIS A 206 6.93 2.39 25.97
C HIS A 206 6.15 3.68 25.74
N GLU A 207 6.69 4.82 26.12
CA GLU A 207 6.07 6.14 25.91
C GLU A 207 5.88 6.42 24.41
N ILE A 208 6.90 6.10 23.61
CA ILE A 208 6.86 6.27 22.15
C ILE A 208 5.99 5.19 21.49
N GLU A 209 6.11 3.93 21.91
CA GLU A 209 5.30 2.83 21.36
C GLU A 209 3.81 3.01 21.63
N ASN A 210 3.43 3.49 22.83
CA ASN A 210 2.03 3.72 23.17
C ASN A 210 1.46 4.96 22.48
N GLY A 211 2.26 6.02 22.32
CA GLY A 211 1.83 7.23 21.62
C GLY A 211 1.73 7.03 20.10
N TRP A 212 2.61 6.21 19.52
CA TRP A 212 2.75 6.05 18.06
C TRP A 212 3.04 4.60 17.64
N PRO A 213 2.11 3.66 17.86
CA PRO A 213 2.35 2.22 17.67
C PRO A 213 2.68 1.81 16.23
N SER A 214 2.26 2.59 15.23
CA SER A 214 2.58 2.33 13.82
C SER A 214 3.97 2.83 13.42
N LEU A 215 4.50 3.86 14.08
CA LEU A 215 5.77 4.51 13.71
C LEU A 215 6.94 4.04 14.59
N ALA A 216 6.68 3.55 15.80
CA ALA A 216 7.69 3.17 16.79
C ALA A 216 8.26 1.74 16.64
N ARG A 217 8.11 1.11 15.47
CA ARG A 217 8.38 -0.33 15.33
C ARG A 217 9.88 -0.67 15.28
N ASP A 218 10.72 0.11 14.61
CA ASP A 218 12.13 -0.29 14.45
C ASP A 218 13.07 0.77 15.02
N MET A 219 12.89 1.05 16.32
CA MET A 219 13.72 2.01 17.03
C MET A 219 15.15 1.50 17.19
N VAL A 220 16.10 2.33 16.77
CA VAL A 220 17.53 2.03 16.80
C VAL A 220 18.34 3.18 17.37
N LEU A 221 19.45 2.82 18.02
CA LEU A 221 20.47 3.74 18.49
C LEU A 221 21.84 3.22 18.04
N GLU A 222 22.59 4.07 17.36
CA GLU A 222 23.95 3.81 16.96
C GLU A 222 24.89 4.64 17.83
N ILE A 223 25.89 4.01 18.44
CA ILE A 223 26.92 4.70 19.22
C ILE A 223 28.24 4.53 18.47
N VAL A 224 28.90 5.65 18.15
CA VAL A 224 30.19 5.70 17.47
C VAL A 224 31.24 6.36 18.36
N ASN A 225 32.49 5.96 18.20
CA ASN A 225 33.59 6.62 18.89
C ASN A 225 33.87 7.99 18.27
N THR A 226 34.38 8.92 19.07
CA THR A 226 34.92 10.18 18.55
C THR A 226 36.46 10.15 18.60
N GLU A 227 37.10 11.14 17.99
CA GLU A 227 38.56 11.32 18.12
C GLU A 227 38.99 11.58 19.58
N GLN A 228 38.06 12.05 20.43
CA GLN A 228 38.31 12.34 21.83
C GLN A 228 38.04 11.12 22.69
N LYS A 229 39.08 10.63 23.36
CA LYS A 229 39.00 9.46 24.25
C LYS A 229 37.92 9.67 25.33
N GLY A 230 37.01 8.71 25.45
CA GLY A 230 35.92 8.73 26.44
C GLY A 230 34.72 9.59 26.03
N LYS A 231 34.72 10.17 24.83
CA LYS A 231 33.56 10.83 24.24
C LYS A 231 33.03 10.00 23.08
N PHE A 232 31.72 9.82 23.09
CA PHE A 232 30.99 9.07 22.08
C PHE A 232 29.99 9.98 21.42
N HIS A 233 29.64 9.65 20.20
CA HIS A 233 28.57 10.26 19.45
C HIS A 233 27.49 9.21 19.25
N ALA A 234 26.23 9.59 19.39
CA ALA A 234 25.13 8.67 19.18
C ALA A 234 24.15 9.24 18.17
N THR A 235 23.67 8.42 17.25
CA THR A 235 22.56 8.77 16.35
C THR A 235 21.40 7.84 16.64
N PHE A 236 20.18 8.37 16.65
CA PHE A 236 19.00 7.57 16.96
C PHE A 236 17.90 7.80 15.94
N ASN A 237 17.13 6.75 15.71
CA ASN A 237 15.90 6.80 14.95
C ASN A 237 14.84 6.04 15.75
N PHE A 238 13.92 6.77 16.37
CA PHE A 238 12.81 6.21 17.14
C PHE A 238 11.49 6.25 16.37
N GLY A 239 11.56 6.42 15.05
CA GLY A 239 10.41 6.52 14.13
C GLY A 239 9.75 7.90 14.13
N VAL A 240 9.39 8.39 15.32
CA VAL A 240 8.74 9.71 15.50
C VAL A 240 9.73 10.85 15.77
N VAL A 241 10.93 10.48 16.22
CA VAL A 241 12.03 11.42 16.44
C VAL A 241 13.31 10.78 15.92
N ILE A 242 14.05 11.56 15.15
CA ILE A 242 15.37 11.19 14.63
C ILE A 242 16.35 12.26 15.08
N GLY A 243 17.58 11.87 15.41
CA GLY A 243 18.54 12.85 15.89
C GLY A 243 19.95 12.36 16.13
N VAL A 244 20.76 13.31 16.57
CA VAL A 244 22.16 13.13 16.95
C VAL A 244 22.32 13.61 18.39
N MET A 245 22.80 12.72 19.25
CA MET A 245 22.82 12.84 20.71
C MET A 245 21.42 13.21 21.24
N LEU A 246 21.23 14.44 21.73
CA LEU A 246 19.95 14.99 22.21
C LEU A 246 19.54 16.25 21.44
N ARG A 247 20.10 16.43 20.23
CA ARG A 247 19.51 17.29 19.21
C ARG A 247 18.69 16.42 18.28
N CYS A 248 17.51 16.89 17.91
CA CYS A 248 16.59 16.03 17.17
C CYS A 248 15.63 16.80 16.28
N ARG A 249 14.96 16.04 15.43
CA ARG A 249 13.89 16.49 14.55
C ARG A 249 12.69 15.56 14.76
N GLU A 250 11.54 16.17 14.99
CA GLU A 250 10.25 15.48 14.96
C GLU A 250 9.88 15.16 13.50
N THR A 251 9.40 13.95 13.23
CA THR A 251 9.27 13.43 11.86
C THR A 251 7.95 13.74 11.16
N GLY A 252 6.93 14.23 11.87
CA GLY A 252 5.64 14.61 11.31
C GLY A 252 5.66 16.01 10.67
N GLU A 253 5.92 17.06 11.45
CA GLU A 253 6.00 18.45 10.97
C GLU A 253 7.43 18.89 10.61
N GLY A 254 8.43 18.07 10.92
CA GLY A 254 9.83 18.37 10.62
C GLY A 254 10.46 19.39 11.57
N GLN A 255 9.91 19.57 12.78
CA GLN A 255 10.44 20.56 13.73
C GLN A 255 11.80 20.14 14.27
N ILE A 256 12.80 21.03 14.11
CA ILE A 256 14.16 20.84 14.63
C ILE A 256 14.28 21.42 16.05
N PHE A 257 14.87 20.65 16.95
CA PHE A 257 15.25 21.03 18.31
C PHE A 257 16.79 21.05 18.40
N PHE A 258 17.36 22.24 18.15
CA PHE A 258 18.81 22.43 18.04
C PHE A 258 19.53 22.61 19.39
N LYS A 259 18.79 22.94 20.46
CA LYS A 259 19.36 23.04 21.80
C LYS A 259 19.55 21.63 22.34
N PRO A 260 20.80 21.22 22.65
CA PRO A 260 21.03 19.89 23.17
C PRO A 260 20.45 19.79 24.58
N GLU A 261 19.62 18.78 24.80
CA GLU A 261 19.17 18.41 26.13
C GLU A 261 20.18 17.49 26.83
N TYR A 262 19.95 17.21 28.12
CA TYR A 262 20.73 16.25 28.89
C TYR A 262 20.01 14.91 29.02
N GLY A 263 20.80 13.85 29.15
CA GLY A 263 20.32 12.49 29.35
C GLY A 263 21.41 11.62 29.92
N THR A 264 21.01 10.46 30.46
CA THR A 264 21.91 9.52 31.13
C THR A 264 21.71 8.13 30.58
N ILE A 265 22.81 7.44 30.24
CA ILE A 265 22.82 6.02 29.89
C ILE A 265 23.46 5.23 31.04
N LYS A 266 22.75 4.20 31.54
CA LYS A 266 23.21 3.28 32.58
C LYS A 266 23.31 1.87 32.01
N PHE A 267 24.54 1.43 31.72
CA PHE A 267 24.80 0.06 31.30
C PHE A 267 24.58 -0.92 32.44
N ARG A 268 24.08 -2.11 32.12
CA ARG A 268 23.79 -3.16 33.12
C ARG A 268 25.07 -3.80 33.65
N ASP A 269 26.10 -3.89 32.82
CA ASP A 269 27.39 -4.48 33.16
C ASP A 269 28.52 -3.88 32.29
N GLU A 270 29.76 -4.29 32.56
CA GLU A 270 30.96 -3.90 31.80
C GLU A 270 31.01 -4.49 30.38
N LYS A 271 29.99 -5.27 29.97
CA LYS A 271 29.92 -5.81 28.61
C LYS A 271 29.26 -4.85 27.64
N PHE A 272 28.65 -3.77 28.14
CA PHE A 272 27.95 -2.75 27.34
C PHE A 272 26.87 -3.31 26.40
N ALA A 273 26.38 -4.52 26.69
CA ALA A 273 25.47 -5.26 25.81
C ALA A 273 24.00 -4.85 25.98
N ALA A 274 23.67 -4.21 27.10
CA ALA A 274 22.35 -3.65 27.35
C ALA A 274 22.43 -2.49 28.34
N PHE A 275 21.51 -1.54 28.21
CA PHE A 275 21.41 -0.40 29.11
C PHE A 275 19.97 0.07 29.29
N THR A 276 19.78 0.92 30.30
CA THR A 276 18.61 1.77 30.46
C THR A 276 19.06 3.22 30.33
N ALA A 277 18.31 4.03 29.60
CA ALA A 277 18.60 5.43 29.38
C ALA A 277 17.41 6.30 29.77
N GLU A 278 17.72 7.50 30.22
CA GLU A 278 16.76 8.56 30.50
C GLU A 278 17.15 9.78 29.67
N ALA A 279 16.19 10.33 28.92
CA ALA A 279 16.42 11.46 28.03
C ALA A 279 15.23 12.43 28.02
N VAL A 280 15.50 13.66 27.62
CA VAL A 280 14.47 14.66 27.33
C VAL A 280 14.35 14.78 25.81
N PHE A 281 13.15 14.56 25.29
CA PHE A 281 12.80 14.79 23.89
C PHE A 281 11.68 15.83 23.86
N PRO A 282 11.95 17.09 23.45
CA PRO A 282 10.97 18.17 23.57
C PRO A 282 9.59 17.91 22.94
N CYS A 283 9.53 17.10 21.87
CA CYS A 283 8.28 16.71 21.21
C CYS A 283 7.59 15.47 21.80
N VAL A 284 8.26 14.71 22.68
CA VAL A 284 7.69 13.51 23.31
C VAL A 284 7.39 13.74 24.78
N GLY A 285 8.33 14.37 25.51
CA GLY A 285 8.20 14.66 26.93
C GLY A 285 9.56 14.73 27.64
N SER A 286 9.50 15.02 28.95
CA SER A 286 10.65 15.04 29.85
C SER A 286 10.74 13.74 30.66
N GLY A 287 11.95 13.23 30.89
CA GLY A 287 12.17 12.03 31.71
C GLY A 287 11.78 10.73 31.01
N ILE A 288 11.89 10.70 29.68
CA ILE A 288 11.56 9.51 28.88
C ILE A 288 12.58 8.43 29.17
N THR A 289 12.11 7.26 29.59
CA THR A 289 12.96 6.11 29.87
C THR A 289 12.87 5.10 28.74
N PHE A 290 14.01 4.62 28.26
CA PHE A 290 14.06 3.56 27.27
C PHE A 290 15.14 2.54 27.59
N THR A 291 15.00 1.34 27.06
CA THR A 291 16.01 0.28 27.18
C THR A 291 16.57 -0.06 25.82
N ALA A 292 17.80 -0.55 25.79
CA ALA A 292 18.42 -0.94 24.55
C ALA A 292 19.24 -2.23 24.70
N ARG A 293 19.29 -3.01 23.62
CA ARG A 293 20.04 -4.26 23.49
C ARG A 293 21.00 -4.14 22.32
N LYS A 294 22.27 -4.44 22.53
CA LYS A 294 23.29 -4.39 21.48
C LYS A 294 23.15 -5.57 20.55
N VAL A 295 23.28 -5.33 19.25
CA VAL A 295 23.17 -6.36 18.20
C VAL A 295 24.41 -6.40 17.29
N SER A 296 25.24 -5.37 17.30
CA SER A 296 26.49 -5.29 16.52
C SER A 296 27.53 -4.44 17.25
N ASP A 297 28.81 -4.78 17.13
CA ASP A 297 29.94 -3.91 17.51
C ASP A 297 30.32 -2.91 16.40
N ASP A 298 29.84 -3.15 15.17
CA ASP A 298 30.06 -2.32 14.00
C ASP A 298 28.82 -1.44 13.77
N PRO A 299 28.85 -0.15 14.17
CA PRO A 299 27.72 0.75 14.03
C PRO A 299 27.47 1.13 12.57
N CYS A 300 26.20 1.31 12.21
CA CYS A 300 25.78 1.75 10.88
C CYS A 300 24.99 3.07 11.00
N PRO A 301 25.67 4.20 11.24
CA PRO A 301 25.00 5.47 11.48
C PRO A 301 24.18 5.91 10.25
N SER A 302 23.03 6.53 10.49
CA SER A 302 22.06 6.94 9.46
C SER A 302 22.54 8.05 8.51
N GLY A 303 23.79 8.51 8.64
CA GLY A 303 24.38 9.60 7.88
C GLY A 303 24.03 11.00 8.41
N GLU A 304 23.15 11.09 9.41
CA GLU A 304 22.75 12.32 10.11
C GLU A 304 23.96 12.97 10.81
N LYS A 305 24.11 14.27 10.64
CA LYS A 305 25.23 15.04 11.19
C LYS A 305 24.75 16.03 12.25
N TRP A 306 25.66 16.44 13.12
CA TRP A 306 25.36 17.41 14.18
C TRP A 306 24.90 18.76 13.62
N GLU A 307 25.45 19.16 12.49
CA GLU A 307 25.17 20.40 11.78
C GLU A 307 23.76 20.42 11.15
N ASP A 308 23.20 19.25 10.86
CA ASP A 308 21.84 19.10 10.32
C ASP A 308 20.76 19.54 11.34
N TYR A 309 21.15 19.64 12.62
CA TYR A 309 20.31 20.09 13.74
C TYR A 309 20.83 21.40 14.35
N SER A 310 21.43 22.26 13.54
CA SER A 310 21.90 23.59 13.94
C SER A 310 20.76 24.60 14.08
N GLU A 311 21.04 25.75 14.69
CA GLU A 311 20.10 26.87 14.75
C GLU A 311 19.79 27.39 13.34
N GLU A 312 20.81 27.43 12.48
CA GLU A 312 20.67 27.79 11.06
C GLU A 312 19.75 26.81 10.32
N ALA A 313 19.91 25.50 10.55
CA ALA A 313 19.02 24.48 9.98
C ALA A 313 17.57 24.63 10.49
N TYR A 314 17.40 24.92 11.79
CA TYR A 314 16.10 25.23 12.38
C TYR A 314 15.46 26.45 11.70
N GLU A 315 16.20 27.55 11.56
CA GLU A 315 15.71 28.78 10.93
C GLU A 315 15.31 28.55 9.47
N TYR A 316 16.14 27.83 8.72
CA TYR A 316 15.82 27.43 7.34
C TYR A 316 14.53 26.60 7.27
N ALA A 317 14.40 25.57 8.11
CA ALA A 317 13.23 24.71 8.15
C ALA A 317 11.96 25.45 8.64
N ARG A 318 12.12 26.48 9.47
CA ARG A 318 11.02 27.33 9.93
C ARG A 318 10.52 28.24 8.81
N VAL A 319 11.42 28.89 8.08
CA VAL A 319 11.06 29.81 6.98
C VAL A 319 10.47 29.03 5.80
N SER A 320 11.06 27.90 5.44
CA SER A 320 10.64 27.07 4.29
C SER A 320 9.25 26.47 4.47
N ARG A 321 8.71 26.40 5.68
CA ARG A 321 7.34 25.92 5.95
C ARG A 321 6.24 26.88 5.50
N TRP A 322 6.58 28.13 5.23
CA TRP A 322 5.62 29.19 4.88
C TRP A 322 5.80 29.76 3.47
N GLN A 323 6.63 29.13 2.63
CA GLN A 323 6.79 29.45 1.22
C GLN A 323 6.11 28.40 0.35
#